data_AF-A0A2N0QX54-F1
#
_entry.id   AF-A0A2N0QX54-F1
#
_cell.length_a   1.000
_cell.length_b   1.000
_cell.length_c   1.000
_cell.angle_alpha   90.00
_cell.angle_beta   90.00
_cell.angle_gamma   90.00
#
_symmetry.space_group_name_H-M   'P 1'
#
loop_
_entity.id
_entity.type
_entity.pdbx_description
1 polymer ?
#
loop_
_entity_poly.entity_id
_entity_poly.type
_entity_poly.pdbx_seq_one_letter_code
_entity_poly.pdbx_strand_id
1 'polypeptide(L)'
;MPNSFKDQFHIYWSNKQHNKQKGSGVALICSQKWNKHYQGHKIHSSYLLSVYFLFRNVIFCIWIIYVAPQNITILHDTLEKLKKEMCDKAMRKKSKNVVHILLGDFNMISNGYIDRTPPLHIFRPKFFNDLEVLGLIDSYRKLNKEALGNTYHKESVSTRIDQIWVSEIYSNNLLNFSITPSTFITQSDHDIITITMDTSDLIRNNRKNTIYNKLPTGNAHTKVMYDCDNIDTETWEKFRLNIRNQLNSLDQDVPEDRENFADYSQEDIDKYWDKLNRIITYAANKELPRKVFRFHNSFKRYNKKKLRPERHTNKLLKLLHNYYHSNQQMIASEDAKSRWTRKIVKYNQDYVTSTDDSNKCNISTQDIFSKNWFDTLKSKVNYRLIIDYKKFKATEAKSIKDRLDRRVEIT
;
A
#
# COMPACT_ATOMS: atom_id res chain seq x y z
N MET A 1 -2.71 22.88 -7.35
CA MET A 1 -2.57 21.43 -7.59
C MET A 1 -3.66 21.01 -8.56
N PRO A 2 -3.33 20.45 -9.74
CA PRO A 2 -4.35 19.94 -10.67
C PRO A 2 -5.21 18.89 -9.97
N ASN A 3 -6.53 18.94 -10.14
CA ASN A 3 -7.48 18.06 -9.45
C ASN A 3 -7.21 16.57 -9.67
N SER A 4 -6.50 16.18 -10.75
CA SER A 4 -6.13 14.81 -11.08
C SER A 4 -5.13 14.14 -10.11
N PHE A 5 -4.33 14.90 -9.36
CA PHE A 5 -3.35 14.32 -8.43
C PHE A 5 -3.95 13.94 -7.07
N LYS A 6 -5.02 14.62 -6.65
CA LYS A 6 -5.72 14.30 -5.39
C LYS A 6 -6.35 12.91 -5.42
N ASP A 7 -6.70 12.42 -6.61
CA ASP A 7 -7.30 11.09 -6.78
C ASP A 7 -6.25 9.96 -6.75
N GLN A 8 -4.97 10.27 -6.91
CA GLN A 8 -3.89 9.29 -7.07
C GLN A 8 -3.03 9.10 -5.81
N PHE A 9 -2.95 10.11 -4.93
CA PHE A 9 -2.09 10.09 -3.76
C PHE A 9 -2.81 10.58 -2.51
N HIS A 10 -2.42 10.00 -1.37
CA HIS A 10 -2.79 10.47 -0.05
C HIS A 10 -1.56 10.96 0.69
N ILE A 11 -1.70 12.03 1.45
CA ILE A 11 -0.58 12.66 2.16
C ILE A 11 -0.87 12.65 3.65
N TYR A 12 0.07 12.15 4.43
CA TYR A 12 0.05 12.16 5.89
C TYR A 12 1.08 13.15 6.39
N TRP A 13 0.65 14.15 7.16
CA TRP A 13 1.51 15.21 7.67
C TRP A 13 1.74 15.03 9.17
N SER A 14 2.94 15.36 9.63
CA SER A 14 3.14 15.71 11.04
C SER A 14 2.67 17.14 11.31
N ASN A 15 2.45 17.47 12.58
CA ASN A 15 2.18 18.85 12.98
C ASN A 15 3.40 19.73 12.69
N LYS A 16 3.19 20.95 12.21
CA LYS A 16 4.24 21.97 12.15
C LYS A 16 4.53 22.49 13.56
N GLN A 17 5.77 22.88 13.88
CA GLN A 17 6.00 23.60 15.14
C GLN A 17 5.34 24.97 15.06
N HIS A 18 4.50 25.31 16.04
CA HIS A 18 3.74 26.57 16.08
C HIS A 18 4.62 27.82 15.92
N ASN A 19 5.85 27.79 16.44
CA ASN A 19 6.74 28.96 16.47
C ASN A 19 7.73 29.01 15.29
N LYS A 20 7.66 28.08 14.33
CA LYS A 20 8.55 28.06 13.17
C LYS A 20 7.79 28.19 11.87
N GLN A 21 8.15 29.17 11.04
CA GLN A 21 7.60 29.31 9.70
C GLN A 21 8.19 28.30 8.69
N LYS A 22 9.47 27.93 8.84
CA LYS A 22 10.19 26.94 8.00
C LYS A 22 11.06 26.02 8.88
N GLY A 23 11.49 24.88 8.34
CA GLY A 23 12.40 23.95 9.04
C GLY A 23 11.74 23.07 10.10
N SER A 24 10.46 22.72 9.92
CA SER A 24 9.75 21.68 10.69
C SER A 24 8.62 21.09 9.87
N GLY A 25 8.21 19.87 10.19
CA GLY A 25 7.17 19.13 9.48
C GLY A 25 7.76 18.06 8.57
N VAL A 26 7.25 16.83 8.70
CA VAL A 26 7.53 15.71 7.82
C VAL A 26 6.23 15.21 7.21
N ALA A 27 6.32 14.62 6.02
CA ALA A 27 5.16 14.06 5.33
C ALA A 27 5.46 12.70 4.69
N LEU A 28 4.44 11.86 4.64
CA LEU A 28 4.43 10.67 3.79
C LEU A 28 3.42 10.87 2.66
N ILE A 29 3.90 10.79 1.41
CA ILE A 29 3.04 10.74 0.23
C ILE A 29 2.89 9.27 -0.17
N CYS A 30 1.65 8.79 -0.23
CA CYS A 30 1.32 7.38 -0.46
C CYS A 30 0.42 7.24 -1.69
N SER A 31 0.80 6.37 -2.63
CA SER A 31 -0.06 6.04 -3.77
C SER A 31 -1.38 5.41 -3.32
N GLN A 32 -2.46 5.65 -4.06
CA GLN A 32 -3.79 5.08 -3.77
C GLN A 32 -3.76 3.53 -3.70
N LYS A 33 -2.86 2.88 -4.46
CA LYS A 33 -2.66 1.42 -4.41
C LYS A 33 -2.23 0.96 -3.02
N TRP A 34 -1.25 1.63 -2.42
CA TRP A 34 -0.77 1.33 -1.07
C TRP A 34 -1.75 1.80 0.00
N ASN A 35 -2.46 2.89 -0.25
CA ASN A 35 -3.38 3.48 0.71
C ASN A 35 -4.53 2.56 1.14
N LYS A 36 -4.93 1.61 0.29
CA LYS A 36 -5.91 0.56 0.62
C LYS A 36 -5.48 -0.33 1.79
N HIS A 37 -4.21 -0.29 2.14
CA HIS A 37 -3.61 -1.05 3.24
C HIS A 37 -3.27 -0.16 4.43
N TYR A 38 -3.58 1.13 4.38
CA TYR A 38 -3.35 2.04 5.49
C TYR A 38 -4.12 1.56 6.73
N GLN A 39 -3.40 1.40 7.83
CA GLN A 39 -3.96 1.01 9.13
C GLN A 39 -4.08 2.21 10.07
N GLY A 40 -3.14 3.14 10.01
CA GLY A 40 -3.03 4.24 10.95
C GLY A 40 -1.67 4.94 10.83
N HIS A 41 -1.53 6.09 11.48
CA HIS A 41 -0.25 6.74 11.70
C HIS A 41 -0.20 7.33 13.11
N LYS A 42 1.01 7.57 13.61
CA LYS A 42 1.27 8.25 14.88
C LYS A 42 2.18 9.44 14.61
N ILE A 43 1.72 10.61 15.04
CA ILE A 43 2.52 11.84 15.04
C ILE A 43 3.23 11.88 16.38
N HIS A 44 4.54 11.66 16.40
CA HIS A 44 5.33 11.66 17.63
C HIS A 44 5.85 13.05 17.97
N SER A 45 6.14 13.84 16.95
CA SER A 45 6.51 15.25 17.04
C SER A 45 6.39 15.89 15.65
N SER A 46 6.76 17.16 15.52
CA SER A 46 6.91 17.83 14.22
C SER A 46 8.04 17.29 13.34
N TYR A 47 8.85 16.38 13.87
CA TYR A 47 10.07 15.85 13.25
C TYR A 47 10.06 14.33 13.11
N LEU A 48 9.01 13.66 13.62
CA LEU A 48 8.92 12.21 13.64
C LEU A 48 7.48 11.74 13.43
N LEU A 49 7.27 10.98 12.37
CA LEU A 49 6.00 10.39 11.96
C LEU A 49 6.19 8.89 11.75
N SER A 50 5.29 8.05 12.27
CA SER A 50 5.22 6.63 11.89
C SER A 50 3.90 6.30 11.22
N VAL A 51 3.95 5.62 10.08
CA VAL A 51 2.78 5.21 9.29
C VAL A 51 2.77 3.70 9.13
N TYR A 52 1.60 3.10 9.34
CA TYR A 52 1.42 1.65 9.41
C TYR A 52 0.56 1.17 8.24
N PHE A 53 1.05 0.18 7.51
CA PHE A 53 0.31 -0.50 6.46
C PHE A 53 0.13 -1.98 6.79
N LEU A 54 -1.12 -2.42 6.88
CA LEU A 54 -1.49 -3.78 7.22
C LEU A 54 -1.81 -4.60 5.97
N PHE A 55 -1.04 -5.66 5.77
CA PHE A 55 -1.33 -6.71 4.81
C PHE A 55 -1.65 -8.01 5.56
N ARG A 56 -2.22 -8.98 4.84
CA ARG A 56 -2.73 -10.23 5.43
C ARG A 56 -1.73 -10.95 6.37
N ASN A 57 -0.43 -10.87 6.08
CA ASN A 57 0.63 -11.57 6.83
C ASN A 57 1.88 -10.70 7.07
N VAL A 58 1.81 -9.40 6.82
CA VAL A 58 2.94 -8.48 7.01
C VAL A 58 2.41 -7.11 7.37
N ILE A 59 3.07 -6.45 8.32
CA ILE A 59 2.87 -5.03 8.62
C ILE A 59 4.10 -4.29 8.14
N PHE A 60 3.91 -3.22 7.38
CA PHE A 60 4.97 -2.25 7.12
C PHE A 60 4.82 -1.09 8.08
N CYS A 61 5.88 -0.78 8.82
CA CYS A 61 5.96 0.35 9.72
C CYS A 61 7.02 1.31 9.16
N ILE A 62 6.55 2.40 8.55
CA ILE A 62 7.40 3.41 7.91
C ILE A 62 7.56 4.59 8.87
N TRP A 63 8.79 4.85 9.27
CA TRP A 63 9.18 5.95 10.15
C TRP A 63 9.86 7.02 9.31
N ILE A 64 9.38 8.25 9.43
CA ILE A 64 9.96 9.42 8.76
C ILE A 64 10.52 10.33 9.83
N ILE A 65 11.81 10.61 9.74
CA ILE A 65 12.55 11.47 10.67
C ILE A 65 13.12 12.68 9.92
N TYR A 66 13.13 13.83 10.59
CA TYR A 66 13.91 14.99 10.18
C TYR A 66 14.69 15.51 11.38
N VAL A 67 16.01 15.36 11.37
CA VAL A 67 16.89 15.75 12.48
C VAL A 67 17.34 17.18 12.26
N ALA A 68 16.55 18.13 12.77
CA ALA A 68 16.96 19.54 12.73
C ALA A 68 18.28 19.74 13.50
N PRO A 69 19.21 20.59 13.02
CA PRO A 69 20.52 20.82 13.65
C PRO A 69 20.47 21.17 15.14
N GLN A 70 19.40 21.84 15.58
CA GLN A 70 19.21 22.30 16.96
C GLN A 70 18.45 21.30 17.84
N ASN A 71 17.98 20.17 17.29
CA ASN A 71 17.07 19.25 17.98
C ASN A 71 17.60 17.80 17.96
N ILE A 72 18.75 17.59 18.61
CA ILE A 72 19.42 16.29 18.67
C ILE A 72 18.62 15.27 19.50
N THR A 73 17.76 15.72 20.42
CA THR A 73 16.94 14.84 21.27
C THR A 73 15.98 13.96 20.46
N ILE A 74 15.63 14.36 19.23
CA ILE A 74 14.79 13.57 18.33
C ILE A 74 15.38 12.19 18.02
N LEU A 75 16.71 12.06 18.01
CA LEU A 75 17.41 10.80 17.74
C LEU A 75 17.18 9.81 18.88
N HIS A 76 17.37 10.26 20.12
CA HIS A 76 17.11 9.47 21.32
C HIS A 76 15.64 9.05 21.39
N ASP A 77 14.74 10.01 21.17
CA ASP A 77 13.31 9.77 21.10
C ASP A 77 12.93 8.72 20.05
N THR A 78 13.54 8.80 18.87
CA THR A 78 13.32 7.85 17.78
C THR A 78 13.75 6.46 18.19
N LEU A 79 14.94 6.29 18.78
CA LEU A 79 15.43 5.00 19.25
C LEU A 79 14.50 4.38 20.30
N GLU A 80 14.11 5.14 21.31
CA GLU A 80 13.22 4.66 22.38
C GLU A 80 11.85 4.23 21.82
N LYS A 81 11.25 5.05 20.95
CA LYS A 81 9.95 4.75 20.32
C LYS A 81 10.04 3.54 19.39
N LEU A 82 11.12 3.44 18.61
CA LEU A 82 11.36 2.33 17.68
C LEU A 82 11.59 1.03 18.43
N LYS A 83 12.43 1.03 19.47
CA LYS A 83 12.68 -0.11 20.35
C LYS A 83 11.39 -0.59 21.01
N LYS A 84 10.58 0.32 21.54
CA LYS A 84 9.27 -0.01 22.13
C LYS A 84 8.35 -0.70 21.12
N GLU A 85 8.29 -0.19 19.89
CA GLU A 85 7.43 -0.78 18.86
C GLU A 85 7.93 -2.12 18.31
N MET A 86 9.25 -2.27 18.11
CA MET A 86 9.84 -3.54 17.67
C MET A 86 9.67 -4.65 18.73
N CYS A 87 9.58 -4.27 19.99
CA CYS A 87 9.32 -5.17 21.12
C CYS A 87 7.82 -5.33 21.44
N ASP A 88 6.91 -4.63 20.77
CA ASP A 88 5.48 -4.69 21.08
C ASP A 88 4.89 -6.07 20.74
N LYS A 89 4.50 -6.79 21.80
CA LYS A 89 3.84 -8.10 21.73
C LYS A 89 2.52 -8.03 20.96
N ALA A 90 1.79 -6.92 21.00
CA ALA A 90 0.54 -6.74 20.27
C ALA A 90 0.76 -6.69 18.75
N MET A 91 1.84 -6.05 18.29
CA MET A 91 2.22 -6.04 16.87
C MET A 91 2.61 -7.43 16.38
N ARG A 92 3.41 -8.16 17.17
CA ARG A 92 3.79 -9.56 16.86
C ARG A 92 2.60 -10.52 16.85
N LYS A 93 1.55 -10.25 17.65
CA LYS A 93 0.29 -11.00 17.59
C LYS A 93 -0.51 -10.72 16.31
N LYS A 94 -0.50 -9.47 15.81
CA LYS A 94 -1.22 -9.06 14.59
C LYS A 94 -0.59 -9.61 13.32
N SER A 95 0.73 -9.69 13.27
CA SER A 95 1.47 -10.26 12.14
C SER A 95 2.76 -10.91 12.61
N LYS A 96 3.06 -12.09 12.05
CA LYS A 96 4.36 -12.76 12.27
C LYS A 96 5.53 -12.00 11.65
N ASN A 97 5.26 -11.16 10.65
CA ASN A 97 6.26 -10.36 9.94
C ASN A 97 5.94 -8.87 10.11
N VAL A 98 6.86 -8.10 10.67
CA VAL A 98 6.77 -6.64 10.76
C VAL A 98 8.04 -6.08 10.13
N VAL A 99 7.87 -5.34 9.04
CA VAL A 99 8.96 -4.68 8.32
C VAL A 99 9.05 -3.25 8.85
N HIS A 100 10.16 -2.91 9.52
CA HIS A 100 10.44 -1.55 9.91
C HIS A 100 11.32 -0.89 8.84
N ILE A 101 10.92 0.30 8.40
CA ILE A 101 11.68 1.16 7.50
C ILE A 101 11.78 2.51 8.18
N LEU A 102 12.98 2.98 8.46
CA LEU A 102 13.26 4.32 8.99
C LEU A 102 13.97 5.13 7.91
N LEU A 103 13.40 6.26 7.51
CA LEU A 103 13.96 7.10 6.47
C LEU A 103 13.88 8.58 6.79
N GLY A 104 14.74 9.36 6.16
CA GLY A 104 14.71 10.81 6.18
C GLY A 104 16.09 11.41 6.31
N ASP A 105 16.14 12.68 6.67
CA ASP A 105 17.37 13.43 6.89
C ASP A 105 17.79 13.29 8.37
N PHE A 106 18.93 12.63 8.57
CA PHE A 106 19.52 12.40 9.89
C PHE A 106 20.47 13.52 10.30
N ASN A 107 20.85 14.40 9.37
CA ASN A 107 21.82 15.47 9.57
C ASN A 107 23.13 14.98 10.23
N MET A 108 23.50 13.71 9.97
CA MET A 108 24.62 13.00 10.60
C MET A 108 25.29 12.08 9.59
N ILE A 109 26.62 12.01 9.68
CA ILE A 109 27.46 11.25 8.76
C ILE A 109 27.87 9.94 9.44
N SER A 110 27.73 8.82 8.71
CA SER A 110 28.04 7.48 9.23
C SER A 110 29.55 7.19 9.22
N ASN A 111 30.21 7.51 8.11
CA ASN A 111 31.66 7.37 7.92
C ASN A 111 32.20 8.52 7.06
N GLY A 112 32.93 9.46 7.66
CA GLY A 112 33.41 10.66 6.97
C GLY A 112 34.42 10.44 5.85
N TYR A 113 34.96 9.23 5.66
CA TYR A 113 35.82 8.92 4.51
C TYR A 113 35.04 8.66 3.22
N ILE A 114 33.85 8.07 3.33
CA ILE A 114 33.05 7.59 2.18
C ILE A 114 31.68 8.27 2.07
N ASP A 115 31.23 8.92 3.15
CA ASP A 115 29.96 9.66 3.23
C ASP A 115 30.17 11.18 3.15
N ARG A 116 31.40 11.66 2.93
CA ARG A 116 31.73 13.09 2.81
C ARG A 116 32.77 13.33 1.73
N THR A 117 32.60 14.42 1.01
CA THR A 117 33.55 14.96 0.04
C THR A 117 33.79 16.44 0.35
N PRO A 118 35.04 16.88 0.58
CA PRO A 118 36.25 16.06 0.71
C PRO A 118 36.21 15.13 1.94
N PRO A 119 36.92 13.98 1.91
CA PRO A 119 36.97 13.06 3.05
C PRO A 119 37.45 13.75 4.34
N LEU A 120 36.87 13.37 5.48
CA LEU A 120 37.31 13.82 6.80
C LEU A 120 37.10 12.71 7.81
N HIS A 121 38.06 12.52 8.72
CA HIS A 121 37.87 11.58 9.82
C HIS A 121 36.78 12.10 10.76
N ILE A 122 35.64 11.39 10.79
CA ILE A 122 34.51 11.67 11.67
C ILE A 122 34.20 10.40 12.45
N PHE A 123 34.10 10.50 13.77
CA PHE A 123 33.69 9.37 14.61
C PHE A 123 32.26 8.98 14.27
N ARG A 124 32.05 7.68 14.00
CA ARG A 124 30.72 7.11 13.76
C ARG A 124 29.83 7.39 14.96
N PRO A 125 28.71 8.12 14.80
CA PRO A 125 27.83 8.40 15.91
C PRO A 125 27.21 7.14 16.51
N LYS A 126 27.13 7.09 17.85
CA LYS A 126 26.57 5.95 18.60
C LYS A 126 25.16 5.55 18.12
N PHE A 127 24.35 6.53 17.74
CA PHE A 127 23.00 6.32 17.22
C PHE A 127 22.93 5.27 16.11
N PHE A 128 23.89 5.26 15.16
CA PHE A 128 23.89 4.26 14.08
C PHE A 128 24.24 2.85 14.58
N ASN A 129 25.13 2.74 15.57
CA ASN A 129 25.42 1.45 16.22
C ASN A 129 24.19 0.94 16.97
N ASP A 130 23.45 1.83 17.63
CA ASP A 130 22.22 1.46 18.34
C ASP A 130 21.13 0.98 17.35
N LEU A 131 21.05 1.56 16.13
CA LEU A 131 20.16 1.05 15.07
C LEU A 131 20.56 -0.36 14.61
N GLU A 132 21.85 -0.63 14.44
CA GLU A 132 22.36 -1.96 14.09
C GLU A 132 22.04 -2.99 15.17
N VAL A 133 22.23 -2.64 16.44
CA VAL A 133 21.86 -3.48 17.59
C VAL A 133 20.36 -3.76 17.65
N LEU A 134 19.52 -2.80 17.23
CA LEU A 134 18.07 -3.00 17.08
C LEU A 134 17.70 -3.91 15.89
N GLY A 135 18.65 -4.29 15.04
CA GLY A 135 18.43 -5.13 13.87
C GLY A 135 17.99 -4.35 12.63
N LEU A 136 18.45 -3.10 12.48
CA LEU A 136 18.28 -2.29 11.28
C LEU A 136 19.60 -2.17 10.53
N ILE A 137 19.54 -2.09 9.21
CA ILE A 137 20.72 -1.94 8.35
C ILE A 137 20.56 -0.76 7.40
N ASP A 138 21.65 -0.01 7.20
CA ASP A 138 21.74 1.04 6.19
C ASP A 138 21.62 0.42 4.79
N SER A 139 20.51 0.72 4.12
CA SER A 139 20.18 0.15 2.82
C SER A 139 21.16 0.54 1.72
N TYR A 140 21.69 1.77 1.79
CA TYR A 140 22.66 2.24 0.80
C TYR A 140 23.96 1.47 0.94
N ARG A 141 24.50 1.38 2.17
CA ARG A 141 25.77 0.68 2.42
C ARG A 141 25.66 -0.84 2.23
N LYS A 142 24.46 -1.42 2.42
CA LYS A 142 24.20 -2.82 2.07
C LYS A 142 24.35 -3.09 0.57
N LEU A 143 23.85 -2.20 -0.28
CA LEU A 143 23.88 -2.36 -1.74
C LEU A 143 25.17 -1.80 -2.38
N ASN A 144 25.74 -0.78 -1.77
CA ASN A 144 26.87 0.01 -2.28
C ASN A 144 27.92 0.18 -1.16
N LYS A 145 28.70 -0.87 -0.90
CA LYS A 145 29.64 -0.94 0.24
C LYS A 145 30.49 0.31 0.41
N GLU A 146 31.22 0.70 -0.64
CA GLU A 146 32.20 1.80 -0.57
C GLU A 146 31.95 2.91 -1.60
N ALA A 147 30.89 2.82 -2.40
CA ALA A 147 30.61 3.86 -3.37
C ALA A 147 30.25 5.19 -2.68
N LEU A 148 30.73 6.30 -3.24
CA LEU A 148 30.29 7.63 -2.86
C LEU A 148 28.80 7.78 -3.18
N GLY A 149 28.05 8.37 -2.25
CA GLY A 149 26.60 8.53 -2.37
C GLY A 149 26.13 9.72 -1.58
N ASN A 150 26.76 10.87 -1.81
CA ASN A 150 26.36 12.12 -1.17
C ASN A 150 24.92 12.47 -1.54
N THR A 151 24.19 13.01 -0.58
CA THR A 151 22.77 13.38 -0.72
C THR A 151 22.55 14.84 -0.41
N TYR A 152 23.51 15.53 0.19
CA TYR A 152 23.44 16.94 0.52
C TYR A 152 24.66 17.65 -0.08
N HIS A 153 24.44 18.82 -0.67
CA HIS A 153 25.45 19.58 -1.38
C HIS A 153 25.43 21.04 -0.95
N LYS A 154 26.53 21.49 -0.33
CA LYS A 154 26.74 22.90 -0.01
C LYS A 154 28.15 23.33 -0.36
N GLU A 155 28.26 24.24 -1.31
CA GLU A 155 29.52 24.84 -1.77
C GLU A 155 30.60 23.78 -2.06
N SER A 156 31.59 23.65 -1.17
CA SER A 156 32.74 22.75 -1.28
C SER A 156 32.59 21.43 -0.54
N VAL A 157 31.47 21.22 0.15
CA VAL A 157 31.24 20.04 0.99
C VAL A 157 29.96 19.33 0.56
N SER A 158 30.09 18.05 0.23
CA SER A 158 28.98 17.15 -0.03
C SER A 158 28.95 16.03 1.00
N THR A 159 27.78 15.68 1.52
CA THR A 159 27.63 14.69 2.61
C THR A 159 26.46 13.74 2.35
N ARG A 160 26.52 12.51 2.88
CA ARG A 160 25.39 11.57 2.90
C ARG A 160 24.71 11.61 4.26
N ILE A 161 23.67 12.43 4.38
CA ILE A 161 22.91 12.64 5.62
C ILE A 161 21.47 12.15 5.50
N ASP A 162 20.97 11.96 4.28
CA ASP A 162 19.69 11.31 4.00
C ASP A 162 19.90 9.81 3.92
N GLN A 163 19.16 9.04 4.72
CA GLN A 163 19.40 7.60 4.86
C GLN A 163 18.08 6.82 4.90
N ILE A 164 18.14 5.56 4.47
CA ILE A 164 17.04 4.59 4.59
C ILE A 164 17.55 3.34 5.29
N TRP A 165 17.03 3.10 6.49
CA TRP A 165 17.33 1.94 7.33
C TRP A 165 16.17 0.95 7.27
N VAL A 166 16.46 -0.33 7.06
CA VAL A 166 15.45 -1.38 6.93
C VAL A 166 15.77 -2.52 7.91
N SER A 167 14.76 -3.24 8.41
CA SER A 167 15.00 -4.42 9.24
C SER A 167 15.94 -5.41 8.52
N GLU A 168 17.04 -5.76 9.18
CA GLU A 168 18.14 -6.54 8.62
C GLU A 168 17.66 -7.90 8.07
N ILE A 169 16.67 -8.50 8.72
CA ILE A 169 16.03 -9.75 8.30
C ILE A 169 15.42 -9.69 6.89
N TYR A 170 15.15 -8.49 6.36
CA TYR A 170 14.66 -8.25 5.00
C TYR A 170 15.69 -7.57 4.10
N SER A 171 16.97 -7.54 4.50
CA SER A 171 18.04 -6.91 3.70
C SER A 171 18.26 -7.58 2.34
N ASN A 172 17.98 -8.88 2.22
CA ASN A 172 18.05 -9.62 0.95
C ASN A 172 16.90 -9.27 -0.01
N ASN A 173 15.85 -8.60 0.47
CA ASN A 173 14.77 -8.12 -0.37
C ASN A 173 15.11 -6.77 -1.04
N LEU A 174 16.23 -6.14 -0.70
CA LEU A 174 16.64 -4.88 -1.32
C LEU A 174 17.19 -5.16 -2.73
N LEU A 175 16.59 -4.53 -3.74
CA LEU A 175 16.93 -4.74 -5.16
C LEU A 175 17.84 -3.65 -5.71
N ASN A 176 17.56 -2.39 -5.36
CA ASN A 176 18.28 -1.25 -5.89
C ASN A 176 18.17 -0.04 -4.94
N PHE A 177 19.16 0.83 -5.00
CA PHE A 177 19.16 2.15 -4.37
C PHE A 177 19.65 3.17 -5.38
N SER A 178 18.93 4.28 -5.53
CA SER A 178 19.30 5.38 -6.43
C SER A 178 19.26 6.71 -5.71
N ILE A 179 20.21 7.58 -6.06
CA ILE A 179 20.28 8.97 -5.63
C ILE A 179 20.02 9.81 -6.87
N THR A 180 18.97 10.62 -6.85
CA THR A 180 18.56 11.45 -7.99
C THR A 180 18.76 12.91 -7.65
N PRO A 181 19.59 13.65 -8.41
CA PRO A 181 19.78 15.08 -8.21
C PRO A 181 18.47 15.85 -8.22
N SER A 182 18.24 16.68 -7.21
CA SER A 182 17.00 17.45 -7.11
C SER A 182 17.07 18.81 -7.81
N THR A 183 18.24 19.19 -8.35
CA THR A 183 18.52 20.48 -8.99
C THR A 183 17.49 20.88 -10.05
N PHE A 184 16.97 19.90 -10.81
CA PHE A 184 15.98 20.13 -11.87
C PHE A 184 14.55 19.73 -11.49
N ILE A 185 14.31 19.33 -10.24
CA ILE A 185 13.02 18.85 -9.75
C ILE A 185 12.45 19.81 -8.71
N THR A 186 13.20 20.07 -7.64
CA THR A 186 12.77 20.92 -6.52
C THR A 186 13.73 22.06 -6.23
N GLN A 187 14.92 22.08 -6.86
CA GLN A 187 16.02 23.00 -6.54
C GLN A 187 16.43 22.93 -5.06
N SER A 188 16.31 21.75 -4.44
CA SER A 188 16.82 21.54 -3.09
C SER A 188 18.34 21.34 -3.12
N ASP A 189 18.97 21.66 -2.02
CA ASP A 189 20.33 21.26 -1.65
C ASP A 189 20.45 19.76 -1.28
N HIS A 190 19.32 19.05 -1.16
CA HIS A 190 19.26 17.62 -0.95
C HIS A 190 18.81 16.87 -2.22
N ASP A 191 19.44 15.72 -2.48
CA ASP A 191 19.07 14.77 -3.52
C ASP A 191 17.99 13.80 -3.06
N ILE A 192 17.20 13.31 -4.02
CA ILE A 192 16.12 12.36 -3.74
C ILE A 192 16.70 10.95 -3.69
N ILE A 193 16.67 10.34 -2.50
CA ILE A 193 17.05 8.93 -2.33
C ILE A 193 15.84 8.01 -2.53
N THR A 194 16.05 6.91 -3.25
CA THR A 194 15.01 5.92 -3.52
C THR A 194 15.55 4.52 -3.30
N ILE A 195 14.79 3.70 -2.57
CA ILE A 195 15.04 2.27 -2.42
C ILE A 195 13.97 1.46 -3.15
N THR A 196 14.38 0.39 -3.82
CA THR A 196 13.47 -0.61 -4.37
C THR A 196 13.60 -1.91 -3.59
N MET A 197 12.48 -2.42 -3.07
CA MET A 197 12.44 -3.64 -2.27
C MET A 197 11.47 -4.65 -2.91
N ASP A 198 11.90 -5.90 -3.05
CA ASP A 198 11.03 -7.01 -3.45
C ASP A 198 10.16 -7.44 -2.28
N THR A 199 8.86 -7.15 -2.41
CA THR A 199 7.84 -7.52 -1.44
C THR A 199 7.08 -8.80 -1.83
N SER A 200 7.47 -9.49 -2.90
CA SER A 200 6.73 -10.62 -3.47
C SER A 200 6.46 -11.76 -2.47
N ASP A 201 7.47 -12.12 -1.67
CA ASP A 201 7.38 -13.17 -0.65
C ASP A 201 6.70 -12.71 0.66
N LEU A 202 6.73 -11.39 0.92
CA LEU A 202 6.15 -10.76 2.10
C LEU A 202 4.63 -10.54 1.90
N ILE A 203 4.25 -9.94 0.78
CA ILE A 203 2.88 -9.61 0.42
C ILE A 203 2.30 -10.73 -0.44
N ARG A 204 1.92 -11.84 0.21
CA ARG A 204 1.41 -13.06 -0.44
C ARG A 204 0.11 -12.91 -1.25
N ASN A 205 -0.45 -11.70 -1.35
CA ASN A 205 -1.69 -11.40 -2.07
C ASN A 205 -1.60 -10.25 -3.09
N ASN A 206 -0.42 -9.71 -3.43
CA ASN A 206 -0.30 -8.74 -4.53
C ASN A 206 -0.37 -9.44 -5.91
N ARG A 207 -1.24 -10.44 -6.04
CA ARG A 207 -1.49 -11.11 -7.30
C ARG A 207 -2.36 -10.16 -8.12
N LYS A 208 -1.96 -9.89 -9.36
CA LYS A 208 -2.64 -9.16 -10.45
C LYS A 208 -4.14 -9.50 -10.70
N ASN A 209 -4.82 -10.24 -9.81
CA ASN A 209 -6.14 -10.81 -9.96
C ASN A 209 -6.98 -10.81 -8.65
N THR A 210 -6.59 -10.06 -7.61
CA THR A 210 -7.51 -9.76 -6.50
C THR A 210 -8.22 -8.45 -6.79
N ILE A 211 -9.42 -8.56 -7.36
CA ILE A 211 -10.37 -7.44 -7.39
C ILE A 211 -10.90 -7.30 -5.97
N TYR A 212 -10.80 -6.11 -5.38
CA TYR A 212 -11.64 -5.76 -4.25
C TYR A 212 -13.07 -5.77 -4.77
N ASN A 213 -13.97 -6.58 -4.19
CA ASN A 213 -15.36 -6.13 -4.15
C ASN A 213 -15.28 -4.72 -3.56
N LYS A 214 -15.78 -3.73 -4.32
CA LYS A 214 -15.81 -2.31 -3.97
C LYS A 214 -15.74 -2.16 -2.45
N LEU A 215 -14.66 -1.55 -1.94
CA LEU A 215 -14.60 -1.18 -0.54
C LEU A 215 -15.90 -0.43 -0.21
N PRO A 216 -16.72 -0.88 0.75
CA PRO A 216 -17.65 0.03 1.37
C PRO A 216 -16.76 1.03 2.11
N THR A 217 -16.70 2.25 1.62
CA THR A 217 -16.27 3.40 2.41
C THR A 217 -17.16 3.45 3.65
N GLY A 218 -16.63 3.08 4.80
CA GLY A 218 -17.34 3.18 6.08
C GLY A 218 -17.14 1.94 6.95
N ASN A 219 -16.88 2.19 8.23
CA ASN A 219 -16.68 1.20 9.29
C ASN A 219 -17.73 0.09 9.23
N ALA A 220 -17.35 -1.15 9.54
CA ALA A 220 -18.19 -2.35 9.59
C ALA A 220 -19.67 -2.02 9.91
N HIS A 221 -20.49 -1.87 8.86
CA HIS A 221 -21.85 -1.39 9.05
C HIS A 221 -22.66 -2.54 9.63
N THR A 222 -23.00 -2.41 10.89
CA THR A 222 -24.22 -3.00 11.40
C THR A 222 -25.37 -2.34 10.63
N LYS A 223 -26.01 -3.05 9.71
CA LYS A 223 -27.22 -2.54 9.04
C LYS A 223 -28.39 -2.88 9.94
N VAL A 224 -29.01 -1.87 10.54
CA VAL A 224 -30.31 -2.01 11.19
C VAL A 224 -31.35 -1.91 10.09
N MET A 225 -32.16 -2.95 9.94
CA MET A 225 -33.29 -2.96 9.02
C MET A 225 -34.55 -3.16 9.84
N TYR A 226 -35.47 -2.22 9.74
CA TYR A 226 -36.78 -2.34 10.39
C TYR A 226 -37.61 -3.36 9.62
N ASP A 227 -38.25 -4.25 10.37
CA ASP A 227 -38.96 -5.40 9.82
C ASP A 227 -40.39 -5.00 9.47
N CYS A 228 -40.54 -4.31 8.34
CA CYS A 228 -41.81 -3.70 7.93
C CYS A 228 -42.97 -4.69 7.83
N ASP A 229 -42.68 -5.95 7.50
CA ASP A 229 -43.69 -7.01 7.34
C ASP A 229 -44.30 -7.47 8.68
N ASN A 230 -43.64 -7.18 9.81
CA ASN A 230 -44.05 -7.58 11.15
C ASN A 230 -44.48 -6.40 12.03
N ILE A 231 -44.73 -5.23 11.44
CA ILE A 231 -45.25 -4.07 12.17
C ILE A 231 -46.77 -4.23 12.30
N ASP A 232 -47.26 -4.41 13.52
CA ASP A 232 -48.70 -4.32 13.80
C ASP A 232 -49.15 -2.86 14.01
N THR A 233 -50.47 -2.65 13.93
CA THR A 233 -51.09 -1.32 14.03
C THR A 233 -50.78 -0.63 15.36
N GLU A 234 -50.72 -1.39 16.46
CA GLU A 234 -50.44 -0.83 17.79
C GLU A 234 -49.00 -0.30 17.89
N THR A 235 -48.04 -1.06 17.36
CA THR A 235 -46.62 -0.70 17.29
C THR A 235 -46.39 0.50 16.40
N TRP A 236 -47.11 0.58 15.27
CA TRP A 236 -47.07 1.73 14.39
C TRP A 236 -47.63 3.00 15.04
N GLU A 237 -48.75 2.90 15.76
CA GLU A 237 -49.31 4.05 16.47
C GLU A 237 -48.41 4.52 17.62
N LYS A 238 -47.73 3.60 18.34
CA LYS A 238 -46.71 3.97 19.33
C LYS A 238 -45.54 4.73 18.71
N PHE A 239 -45.02 4.26 17.57
CA PHE A 239 -43.98 4.96 16.80
C PHE A 239 -44.42 6.37 16.39
N ARG A 240 -45.62 6.49 15.81
CA ARG A 240 -46.20 7.77 15.39
C ARG A 240 -46.40 8.73 16.56
N LEU A 241 -46.94 8.24 17.68
CA LEU A 241 -47.18 9.06 18.87
C LEU A 241 -45.87 9.53 19.49
N ASN A 242 -44.84 8.69 19.49
CA ASN A 242 -43.51 9.03 20.01
C ASN A 242 -42.84 10.14 19.17
N ILE A 243 -42.92 10.07 17.84
CA ILE A 243 -42.48 11.17 16.97
C ILE A 243 -43.27 12.44 17.27
N ARG A 244 -44.61 12.35 17.36
CA ARG A 244 -45.48 13.51 17.58
C ARG A 244 -45.19 14.20 18.92
N ASN A 245 -44.99 13.44 19.99
CA ASN A 245 -44.68 13.99 21.31
C ASN A 245 -43.32 14.72 21.31
N GLN A 246 -42.31 14.16 20.65
CA GLN A 246 -41.01 14.81 20.53
C GLN A 246 -41.06 16.05 19.64
N LEU A 247 -41.79 16.04 18.53
CA LEU A 247 -41.98 17.22 17.69
C LEU A 247 -42.71 18.35 18.45
N ASN A 248 -43.76 18.02 19.21
CA ASN A 248 -44.47 19.00 20.03
C ASN A 248 -43.57 19.63 21.11
N SER A 249 -42.59 18.88 21.63
CA SER A 249 -41.59 19.44 22.56
C SER A 249 -40.57 20.34 21.86
N LEU A 250 -40.33 20.15 20.56
CA LEU A 250 -39.47 21.03 19.76
C LEU A 250 -40.16 22.33 19.37
N ASP A 251 -41.46 22.31 19.09
CA ASP A 251 -42.23 23.53 18.75
C ASP A 251 -42.28 24.54 19.89
N GLN A 252 -42.07 24.13 21.15
CA GLN A 252 -41.98 25.04 22.30
C GLN A 252 -40.67 25.85 22.38
N ASP A 253 -39.64 25.47 21.61
CA ASP A 253 -38.31 26.10 21.61
C ASP A 253 -38.04 26.91 20.31
N VAL A 254 -39.03 27.09 19.44
CA VAL A 254 -38.87 27.80 18.15
C VAL A 254 -39.61 29.15 18.20
N PRO A 255 -38.92 30.28 17.99
CA PRO A 255 -39.56 31.61 17.94
C PRO A 255 -40.67 31.68 16.87
N GLU A 256 -41.75 32.39 17.16
CA GLU A 256 -42.99 32.49 16.36
C GLU A 256 -42.85 33.13 14.96
N ASP A 257 -41.70 33.69 14.60
CA ASP A 257 -41.53 34.39 13.30
C ASP A 257 -41.24 33.41 12.15
N ARG A 258 -42.26 32.62 11.77
CA ARG A 258 -42.25 31.66 10.65
C ARG A 258 -42.82 32.22 9.35
N GLU A 259 -42.39 33.39 8.88
CA GLU A 259 -42.88 33.88 7.58
C GLU A 259 -41.85 34.10 6.48
N ASN A 260 -40.52 34.03 6.74
CA ASN A 260 -39.53 34.17 5.67
C ASN A 260 -38.51 33.02 5.64
N PHE A 261 -38.82 31.97 4.88
CA PHE A 261 -37.86 30.89 4.52
C PHE A 261 -36.64 31.39 3.71
N ALA A 262 -36.61 32.66 3.31
CA ALA A 262 -35.55 33.26 2.50
C ALA A 262 -34.24 33.53 3.27
N ASP A 263 -34.27 33.54 4.62
CA ASP A 263 -33.12 33.94 5.46
C ASP A 263 -32.38 32.76 6.12
N TYR A 264 -32.77 31.50 5.86
CA TYR A 264 -32.07 30.35 6.43
C TYR A 264 -30.83 29.97 5.61
N SER A 265 -29.69 29.86 6.28
CA SER A 265 -28.48 29.33 5.65
C SER A 265 -28.59 27.81 5.45
N GLN A 266 -27.79 27.24 4.54
CA GLN A 266 -27.71 25.77 4.36
C GLN A 266 -27.33 25.05 5.66
N GLU A 267 -26.49 25.68 6.50
CA GLU A 267 -26.10 25.13 7.81
C GLU A 267 -27.28 25.02 8.78
N ASP A 268 -28.20 25.98 8.73
CA ASP A 268 -29.42 25.94 9.54
C ASP A 268 -30.34 24.81 9.08
N ILE A 269 -30.52 24.66 7.76
CA ILE A 269 -31.31 23.57 7.17
C ILE A 269 -30.73 22.21 7.57
N ASP A 270 -29.42 22.02 7.45
CA ASP A 270 -28.74 20.77 7.82
C ASP A 270 -28.90 20.47 9.32
N LYS A 271 -28.82 21.50 10.17
CA LYS A 271 -29.02 21.38 11.62
C LYS A 271 -30.46 20.97 11.97
N TYR A 272 -31.47 21.51 11.29
CA TYR A 272 -32.87 21.09 11.47
C TYR A 272 -33.09 19.66 10.95
N TRP A 273 -32.49 19.32 9.81
CA TRP A 273 -32.56 17.97 9.24
C TRP A 273 -31.94 16.92 10.16
N ASP A 274 -30.80 17.24 10.78
CA ASP A 274 -30.15 16.36 11.76
C ASP A 274 -31.02 16.14 13.01
N LYS A 275 -31.71 17.17 13.48
CA LYS A 275 -32.67 17.04 14.60
C LYS A 275 -33.83 16.13 14.23
N LEU A 276 -34.46 16.33 13.06
CA LEU A 276 -35.54 15.48 12.57
C LEU A 276 -35.10 14.02 12.40
N ASN A 277 -33.95 13.80 11.78
CA ASN A 277 -33.38 12.47 11.61
C ASN A 277 -33.14 11.77 12.95
N ARG A 278 -32.67 12.50 13.97
CA ARG A 278 -32.47 11.93 15.32
C ARG A 278 -33.79 11.52 15.96
N ILE A 279 -34.84 12.32 15.86
CA ILE A 279 -36.18 12.01 16.40
C ILE A 279 -36.73 10.75 15.74
N ILE A 280 -36.72 10.72 14.41
CA ILE A 280 -37.23 9.59 13.62
C ILE A 280 -36.43 8.32 13.95
N THR A 281 -35.10 8.42 13.97
CA THR A 281 -34.22 7.28 14.25
C THR A 281 -34.40 6.78 15.68
N TYR A 282 -34.56 7.67 16.66
CA TYR A 282 -34.80 7.28 18.04
C TYR A 282 -36.14 6.57 18.20
N ALA A 283 -37.22 7.15 17.67
CA ALA A 283 -38.55 6.56 17.74
C ALA A 283 -38.59 5.21 17.03
N ALA A 284 -37.95 5.10 15.86
CA ALA A 284 -37.89 3.85 15.09
C ALA A 284 -37.11 2.78 15.85
N ASN A 285 -35.99 3.14 16.50
CA ASN A 285 -35.20 2.20 17.30
C ASN A 285 -35.90 1.72 18.57
N LYS A 286 -36.79 2.54 19.13
CA LYS A 286 -37.49 2.24 20.38
C LYS A 286 -38.75 1.41 20.14
N GLU A 287 -39.53 1.79 19.12
CA GLU A 287 -40.87 1.23 18.92
C GLU A 287 -40.91 0.17 17.80
N LEU A 288 -40.11 0.29 16.73
CA LEU A 288 -40.23 -0.63 15.59
C LEU A 288 -39.39 -1.92 15.76
N PRO A 289 -39.92 -3.08 15.33
CA PRO A 289 -39.17 -4.33 15.29
C PRO A 289 -37.98 -4.18 14.34
N ARG A 290 -36.79 -4.56 14.81
CA ARG A 290 -35.53 -4.39 14.05
C ARG A 290 -34.74 -5.68 13.95
N LYS A 291 -34.19 -5.90 12.76
CA LYS A 291 -33.17 -6.93 12.47
C LYS A 291 -31.82 -6.25 12.32
N VAL A 292 -30.85 -6.73 13.09
CA VAL A 292 -29.49 -6.17 13.10
C VAL A 292 -28.57 -7.08 12.30
N PHE A 293 -28.26 -6.69 11.08
CA PHE A 293 -27.34 -7.44 10.22
C PHE A 293 -25.91 -7.02 10.50
N ARG A 294 -25.15 -7.93 11.11
CA ARG A 294 -23.69 -7.79 11.24
C ARG A 294 -23.03 -8.42 10.03
N PHE A 295 -22.61 -7.58 9.08
CA PHE A 295 -21.78 -8.04 7.98
C PHE A 295 -20.37 -8.32 8.51
N HIS A 296 -20.05 -9.59 8.77
CA HIS A 296 -18.67 -9.97 9.05
C HIS A 296 -17.81 -9.73 7.81
N ASN A 297 -16.64 -9.11 8.01
CA ASN A 297 -15.57 -8.98 7.03
C ASN A 297 -14.94 -10.36 6.71
N SER A 298 -15.73 -11.32 6.26
CA SER A 298 -15.21 -12.52 5.64
C SER A 298 -14.85 -12.17 4.20
N PHE A 299 -13.57 -11.88 3.99
CA PHE A 299 -13.00 -11.77 2.66
C PHE A 299 -13.26 -13.09 1.91
N LYS A 300 -14.31 -13.15 1.08
CA LYS A 300 -14.51 -14.28 0.19
C LYS A 300 -13.37 -14.28 -0.83
N ARG A 301 -12.40 -15.17 -0.61
CA ARG A 301 -11.32 -15.49 -1.55
C ARG A 301 -11.95 -16.08 -2.80
N TYR A 302 -12.11 -15.29 -3.85
CA TYR A 302 -12.25 -15.86 -5.19
C TYR A 302 -10.85 -16.29 -5.64
N ASN A 303 -10.51 -17.55 -5.41
CA ASN A 303 -9.37 -18.16 -6.12
C ASN A 303 -9.80 -18.29 -7.58
N LYS A 304 -9.52 -17.27 -8.42
CA LYS A 304 -9.68 -17.38 -9.86
C LYS A 304 -8.94 -18.64 -10.32
N LYS A 305 -9.67 -19.64 -10.83
CA LYS A 305 -9.06 -20.86 -11.40
C LYS A 305 -8.18 -20.40 -12.57
N LYS A 306 -6.86 -20.40 -12.38
CA LYS A 306 -5.91 -20.08 -13.46
C LYS A 306 -6.16 -21.00 -14.64
N LEU A 307 -6.19 -20.44 -15.84
CA LEU A 307 -6.26 -21.22 -17.07
C LEU A 307 -4.97 -22.02 -17.24
N ARG A 308 -5.04 -23.14 -17.98
CA ARG A 308 -3.89 -24.02 -18.22
C ARG A 308 -2.67 -23.27 -18.80
N PRO A 309 -2.80 -22.40 -19.82
CA PRO A 309 -1.67 -21.65 -20.39
C PRO A 309 -0.98 -20.74 -19.36
N GLU A 310 -1.78 -20.00 -18.57
CA GLU A 310 -1.26 -19.13 -17.51
C GLU A 310 -0.44 -19.93 -16.48
N ARG A 311 -0.85 -21.15 -16.13
CA ARG A 311 -0.10 -22.00 -15.19
C ARG A 311 1.26 -22.39 -15.77
N HIS A 312 1.31 -22.71 -17.06
CA HIS A 312 2.55 -23.08 -17.74
C HIS A 312 3.49 -21.87 -17.89
N THR A 313 2.99 -20.70 -18.28
CA THR A 313 3.76 -19.44 -18.32
C THR A 313 4.34 -19.09 -16.95
N ASN A 314 3.55 -19.25 -15.87
CA ASN A 314 4.03 -19.02 -14.51
C ASN A 314 5.15 -19.98 -14.09
N LYS A 315 5.16 -21.24 -14.56
CA LYS A 315 6.24 -22.18 -14.28
C LYS A 315 7.54 -21.77 -14.99
N LEU A 316 7.44 -21.19 -16.20
CA LEU A 316 8.58 -20.64 -16.93
C LEU A 316 9.12 -19.36 -16.28
N LEU A 317 8.25 -18.48 -15.77
CA LEU A 317 8.67 -17.33 -14.96
C LEU A 317 9.43 -17.74 -13.70
N LYS A 318 8.96 -18.79 -13.01
CA LYS A 318 9.68 -19.34 -11.86
C LYS A 318 11.05 -19.88 -12.25
N LEU A 319 11.16 -20.52 -13.41
CA LEU A 319 12.44 -20.99 -13.94
C LEU A 319 13.41 -19.81 -14.24
N LEU A 320 12.91 -18.74 -14.87
CA LEU A 320 13.67 -17.51 -15.10
C LEU A 320 14.13 -16.87 -13.78
N HIS A 321 13.22 -16.74 -12.81
CA HIS A 321 13.53 -16.19 -11.50
C HIS A 321 14.65 -16.96 -10.81
N ASN A 322 14.56 -18.30 -10.80
CA ASN A 322 15.58 -19.15 -10.20
C ASN A 322 16.94 -19.00 -10.90
N TYR A 323 16.96 -18.78 -12.22
CA TYR A 323 18.20 -18.57 -12.96
C TYR A 323 18.88 -17.23 -12.61
N TYR A 324 18.11 -16.15 -12.50
CA TYR A 324 18.65 -14.81 -12.23
C TYR A 324 18.92 -14.53 -10.74
N HIS A 325 18.22 -15.21 -9.82
CA HIS A 325 18.20 -14.83 -8.40
C HIS A 325 18.45 -15.99 -7.42
N SER A 326 18.79 -17.20 -7.88
CA SER A 326 19.13 -18.34 -7.00
C SER A 326 20.47 -18.98 -7.41
N ASN A 327 21.12 -19.70 -6.48
CA ASN A 327 22.41 -20.36 -6.73
C ASN A 327 22.36 -21.23 -7.99
N GLN A 328 23.18 -20.88 -9.00
CA GLN A 328 23.17 -21.46 -10.35
C GLN A 328 23.46 -22.98 -10.38
N GLN A 329 24.02 -23.53 -9.30
CA GLN A 329 24.38 -24.95 -9.19
C GLN A 329 23.19 -25.93 -9.25
N MET A 330 21.93 -25.47 -9.10
CA MET A 330 20.77 -26.37 -9.11
C MET A 330 20.14 -26.65 -10.49
N ILE A 331 20.59 -26.01 -11.58
CA ILE A 331 19.86 -26.02 -12.86
C ILE A 331 20.48 -26.92 -13.94
N ALA A 332 21.74 -27.35 -13.81
CA ALA A 332 22.49 -27.92 -14.93
C ALA A 332 22.63 -29.46 -14.99
N SER A 333 21.87 -30.24 -14.21
CA SER A 333 21.92 -31.71 -14.36
C SER A 333 21.24 -32.17 -15.66
N GLU A 334 21.75 -33.25 -16.26
CA GLU A 334 21.19 -33.79 -17.51
C GLU A 334 19.71 -34.23 -17.34
N ASP A 335 19.37 -34.75 -16.16
CA ASP A 335 17.98 -35.04 -15.77
C ASP A 335 17.10 -33.80 -15.69
N ALA A 336 17.64 -32.66 -15.25
CA ALA A 336 16.91 -31.40 -15.23
C ALA A 336 16.62 -30.92 -16.65
N LYS A 337 17.61 -30.99 -17.55
CA LYS A 337 17.43 -30.64 -18.98
C LYS A 337 16.34 -31.50 -19.61
N SER A 338 16.43 -32.83 -19.51
CA SER A 338 15.41 -33.76 -20.06
C SER A 338 13.99 -33.49 -19.54
N ARG A 339 13.84 -33.22 -18.24
CA ARG A 339 12.52 -32.88 -17.65
C ARG A 339 11.96 -31.56 -18.16
N TRP A 340 12.81 -30.55 -18.34
CA TRP A 340 12.38 -29.25 -18.81
C TRP A 340 12.10 -29.23 -20.31
N THR A 341 12.88 -29.95 -21.11
CA THR A 341 12.60 -30.18 -22.55
C THR A 341 11.18 -30.72 -22.74
N ARG A 342 10.81 -31.78 -22.02
CA ARG A 342 9.44 -32.35 -22.07
C ARG A 342 8.36 -31.35 -21.65
N LYS A 343 8.63 -30.55 -20.62
CA LYS A 343 7.69 -29.51 -20.16
C LYS A 343 7.52 -28.41 -21.20
N ILE A 344 8.60 -27.95 -21.81
CA ILE A 344 8.59 -26.88 -22.81
C ILE A 344 7.79 -27.31 -24.04
N VAL A 345 8.03 -28.52 -24.56
CA VAL A 345 7.24 -29.08 -25.68
C VAL A 345 5.74 -29.06 -25.34
N LYS A 346 5.37 -29.52 -24.15
CA LYS A 346 3.98 -29.47 -23.67
C LYS A 346 3.44 -28.05 -23.53
N TYR A 347 4.27 -27.08 -23.11
CA TYR A 347 3.84 -25.69 -22.92
C TYR A 347 3.75 -24.92 -24.23
N ASN A 348 4.49 -25.33 -25.26
CA ASN A 348 4.41 -24.75 -26.60
C ASN A 348 3.04 -25.07 -27.25
N GLN A 349 2.47 -26.24 -26.96
CA GLN A 349 1.14 -26.65 -27.44
C GLN A 349 0.01 -25.69 -27.05
N ASP A 350 0.13 -24.96 -25.94
CA ASP A 350 -0.90 -24.00 -25.51
C ASP A 350 -1.00 -22.75 -26.43
N TYR A 351 -0.03 -22.55 -27.32
CA TYR A 351 0.11 -21.38 -28.20
C TYR A 351 0.25 -21.76 -29.68
N VAL A 352 -0.13 -22.99 -30.05
CA VAL A 352 -0.21 -23.40 -31.45
C VAL A 352 -1.51 -22.82 -32.03
N THR A 353 -1.43 -21.61 -32.58
CA THR A 353 -2.50 -20.97 -33.36
C THR A 353 -1.92 -20.47 -34.69
N SER A 354 -2.79 -20.18 -35.66
CA SER A 354 -2.44 -19.82 -37.05
C SER A 354 -1.31 -18.79 -37.15
N THR A 355 -0.16 -19.34 -37.53
CA THR A 355 1.04 -18.82 -38.20
C THR A 355 1.85 -17.64 -37.64
N ASP A 356 1.28 -16.57 -37.08
CA ASP A 356 2.10 -15.38 -36.69
C ASP A 356 2.53 -15.33 -35.22
N ASP A 357 1.66 -15.81 -34.31
CA ASP A 357 1.95 -15.79 -32.87
C ASP A 357 2.77 -17.02 -32.42
N SER A 358 2.72 -18.11 -33.20
CA SER A 358 3.39 -19.37 -32.87
C SER A 358 4.91 -19.18 -32.78
N ASN A 359 5.53 -18.53 -33.77
CA ASN A 359 6.97 -18.27 -33.80
C ASN A 359 7.42 -17.35 -32.65
N LYS A 360 6.57 -16.42 -32.20
CA LYS A 360 6.87 -15.49 -31.11
C LYS A 360 6.64 -16.10 -29.71
N CYS A 361 5.80 -17.13 -29.60
CA CYS A 361 5.58 -17.86 -28.35
C CYS A 361 6.44 -19.11 -28.19
N ASN A 362 6.87 -19.74 -29.29
CA ASN A 362 7.54 -21.03 -29.26
C ASN A 362 8.93 -20.90 -28.63
N ILE A 363 9.19 -21.76 -27.64
CA ILE A 363 10.46 -21.79 -26.93
C ILE A 363 11.25 -22.97 -27.49
N SER A 364 12.44 -22.68 -28.03
CA SER A 364 13.37 -23.70 -28.51
C SER A 364 13.82 -24.60 -27.35
N THR A 365 14.07 -25.88 -27.64
CA THR A 365 14.71 -26.80 -26.70
C THR A 365 16.19 -27.00 -26.99
N GLN A 366 16.71 -26.40 -28.07
CA GLN A 366 18.15 -26.39 -28.37
C GLN A 366 18.90 -25.53 -27.36
N ASP A 367 20.09 -26.01 -26.95
CA ASP A 367 20.98 -25.33 -25.98
C ASP A 367 20.29 -24.92 -24.68
N ILE A 368 19.35 -25.75 -24.20
CA ILE A 368 18.58 -25.48 -22.99
C ILE A 368 19.49 -25.21 -21.79
N PHE A 369 19.18 -24.16 -21.04
CA PHE A 369 19.97 -23.61 -19.92
C PHE A 369 21.28 -22.91 -20.26
N SER A 370 21.61 -22.73 -21.55
CA SER A 370 22.63 -21.74 -21.92
C SER A 370 22.16 -20.31 -21.57
N LYS A 371 23.10 -19.39 -21.42
CA LYS A 371 22.80 -17.96 -21.18
C LYS A 371 21.91 -17.38 -22.28
N ASN A 372 22.28 -17.63 -23.54
CA ASN A 372 21.53 -17.20 -24.72
C ASN A 372 20.09 -17.78 -24.75
N TRP A 373 19.94 -19.02 -24.31
CA TRP A 373 18.62 -19.63 -24.18
C TRP A 373 17.75 -18.94 -23.14
N PHE A 374 18.30 -18.54 -21.98
CA PHE A 374 17.56 -17.78 -20.97
C PHE A 374 17.17 -16.37 -21.42
N ASP A 375 18.03 -15.70 -22.18
CA ASP A 375 17.73 -14.40 -22.80
C ASP A 375 16.57 -14.53 -23.80
N THR A 376 16.61 -15.56 -24.64
CA THR A 376 15.54 -15.89 -25.57
C THR A 376 14.24 -16.26 -24.83
N LEU A 377 14.34 -17.09 -23.78
CA LEU A 377 13.21 -17.50 -22.94
C LEU A 377 12.49 -16.29 -22.35
N LYS A 378 13.23 -15.30 -21.82
CA LYS A 378 12.66 -14.07 -21.25
C LYS A 378 11.78 -13.35 -22.26
N SER A 379 12.26 -13.19 -23.50
CA SER A 379 11.50 -12.57 -24.59
C SER A 379 10.22 -13.34 -24.92
N LYS A 380 10.32 -14.67 -25.11
CA LYS A 380 9.16 -15.53 -25.43
C LYS A 380 8.13 -15.56 -24.31
N VAL A 381 8.56 -15.60 -23.05
CA VAL A 381 7.67 -15.59 -21.87
C VAL A 381 6.94 -14.26 -21.76
N ASN A 382 7.61 -13.13 -22.01
CA ASN A 382 6.95 -11.82 -22.04
C ASN A 382 5.87 -11.77 -23.13
N TYR A 383 6.13 -12.34 -24.31
CA TYR A 383 5.13 -12.41 -25.37
C TYR A 383 3.92 -13.28 -24.99
N ARG A 384 4.15 -14.43 -24.33
CA ARG A 384 3.06 -15.27 -23.79
C ARG A 384 2.18 -14.52 -22.78
N LEU A 385 2.78 -13.71 -21.90
CA LEU A 385 2.03 -12.90 -20.94
C LEU A 385 1.11 -11.89 -21.63
N ILE A 386 1.55 -11.29 -22.74
CA ILE A 386 0.74 -10.36 -23.54
C ILE A 386 -0.47 -11.10 -24.13
N ILE A 387 -0.26 -12.30 -24.69
CA ILE A 387 -1.34 -13.11 -25.27
C ILE A 387 -2.32 -13.58 -24.20
N ASP A 388 -1.83 -14.08 -23.06
CA ASP A 388 -2.66 -14.48 -21.93
C ASP A 388 -3.54 -13.30 -21.46
N TYR A 389 -2.98 -12.09 -21.41
CA TYR A 389 -3.72 -10.88 -21.07
C TYR A 389 -4.79 -10.51 -22.12
N LYS A 390 -4.47 -10.57 -23.42
CA LYS A 390 -5.43 -10.33 -24.51
C LYS A 390 -6.59 -11.33 -24.46
N LYS A 391 -6.31 -12.63 -24.31
CA LYS A 391 -7.33 -13.69 -24.16
C LYS A 391 -8.21 -13.45 -22.93
N PHE A 392 -7.63 -13.04 -21.82
CA PHE A 392 -8.40 -12.69 -20.62
C PHE A 392 -9.34 -11.51 -20.88
N LYS A 393 -8.85 -10.43 -21.50
CA LYS A 393 -9.66 -9.25 -21.81
C LYS A 393 -10.81 -9.55 -22.77
N ALA A 394 -10.58 -10.36 -23.79
CA ALA A 394 -11.63 -10.83 -24.70
C ALA A 394 -12.70 -11.65 -23.96
N THR A 395 -12.30 -12.52 -23.01
CA THR A 395 -13.24 -13.32 -22.21
C THR A 395 -14.06 -12.46 -21.25
N GLU A 396 -13.43 -11.45 -20.63
CA GLU A 396 -14.11 -10.48 -19.77
C GLU A 396 -15.13 -9.65 -20.55
N ALA A 397 -14.74 -9.13 -21.71
CA ALA A 397 -15.64 -8.38 -22.61
C ALA A 397 -16.83 -9.23 -23.06
N LYS A 398 -16.60 -10.48 -23.47
CA LYS A 398 -17.67 -11.43 -23.82
C LYS A 398 -18.61 -11.69 -22.64
N SER A 399 -18.07 -11.96 -21.45
CA SER A 399 -18.90 -12.18 -20.26
C SER A 399 -19.73 -10.96 -19.85
N ILE A 400 -19.23 -9.74 -20.10
CA ILE A 400 -20.00 -8.51 -19.87
C ILE A 400 -21.14 -8.43 -20.89
N LYS A 401 -20.83 -8.65 -22.19
CA LYS A 401 -21.82 -8.66 -23.26
C LYS A 401 -22.92 -9.69 -23.01
N ASP A 402 -22.57 -10.94 -22.71
CA ASP A 402 -23.51 -12.03 -22.40
C ASP A 402 -24.41 -11.74 -21.17
N ARG A 403 -23.98 -10.85 -20.26
CA ARG A 403 -24.79 -10.42 -19.10
C ARG A 403 -25.69 -9.23 -19.40
N LEU A 404 -25.29 -8.36 -20.33
CA LEU A 404 -26.11 -7.29 -20.84
C LEU A 404 -27.24 -7.87 -21.71
N ASP A 405 -26.91 -8.75 -22.64
CA ASP A 405 -27.87 -9.40 -23.54
C ASP A 405 -28.96 -10.14 -22.72
N ARG A 406 -28.56 -10.92 -21.69
CA ARG A 406 -29.50 -11.58 -20.76
C ARG A 406 -30.40 -10.66 -19.94
N ARG A 407 -30.03 -9.39 -19.74
CA ARG A 407 -30.86 -8.41 -19.03
C ARG A 407 -31.82 -7.70 -19.97
N VAL A 408 -31.47 -7.63 -21.25
CA VAL A 408 -32.30 -7.02 -22.29
C VAL A 408 -33.40 -7.99 -22.76
N GLU A 409 -33.19 -9.31 -22.66
CA GLU A 409 -34.22 -10.33 -22.94
C GLU A 409 -35.32 -10.48 -21.85
N ILE A 410 -35.38 -9.60 -20.83
CA ILE A 410 -36.44 -9.58 -19.79
C ILE A 410 -37.48 -8.46 -20.07
N THR A 411 -37.68 -8.12 -21.33
CA THR A 411 -38.84 -7.35 -21.82
C THR A 411 -39.55 -8.19 -22.85
#